data_AF-A0A8J7VVW0-F1
#
_entry.id   AF-A0A8J7VVW0-F1
#
_cell.length_a   1.000
_cell.length_b   1.000
_cell.length_c   1.000
_cell.angle_alpha   90.00
_cell.angle_beta   90.00
_cell.angle_gamma   90.00
#
_symmetry.space_group_name_H-M   'P 1'
#
loop_
_entity.id
_entity.type
_entity.pdbx_description
1 polymer ?
#
loop_
_entity_poly.entity_id
_entity_poly.type
_entity_poly.pdbx_seq_one_letter_code
_entity_poly.pdbx_strand_id
1 'polypeptide(L)'
;MSAPEIAADLHPAHHRLEALRAAVEAGDYAEAGACMQAYDRCLREAVIAGELDREQIETLLEAQRGILKRFVAMRDKAADDLRGLRQGGRAARAYLQAG
;
A
#
# COMPACT_ATOMS: atom_id res chain seq x y z
N MET A 1 23.15 -19.17 -2.03
CA MET A 1 22.81 -17.74 -2.02
C MET A 1 21.77 -17.55 -0.93
N SER A 2 22.22 -17.21 0.28
CA SER A 2 21.33 -16.97 1.41
C SER A 2 20.71 -15.58 1.27
N ALA A 3 19.40 -15.49 1.39
CA ALA A 3 18.71 -14.20 1.56
C ALA A 3 19.31 -13.50 2.80
N PRO A 4 19.49 -12.17 2.78
CA PRO A 4 19.87 -11.47 3.99
C PRO A 4 18.75 -11.67 5.03
N GLU A 5 19.07 -12.40 6.09
CA GLU A 5 18.28 -12.45 7.31
C GLU A 5 18.19 -11.02 7.86
N ILE A 6 17.04 -10.38 7.63
CA ILE A 6 16.70 -9.10 8.24
C ILE A 6 16.38 -9.39 9.71
N ALA A 7 17.41 -9.54 10.55
CA ALA A 7 17.23 -9.78 11.98
C ALA A 7 18.37 -9.19 12.81
N ALA A 8 18.29 -7.88 13.07
CA ALA A 8 18.74 -7.24 14.30
C ALA A 8 18.08 -5.86 14.38
N ASP A 9 17.01 -5.75 15.17
CA ASP A 9 16.21 -4.55 15.44
C ASP A 9 15.67 -3.80 14.21
N LEU A 10 14.68 -4.42 13.57
CA LEU A 10 13.79 -3.69 12.65
C LEU A 10 13.12 -2.56 13.44
N HIS A 11 13.59 -1.34 13.21
CA HIS A 11 13.03 -0.12 13.77
C HIS A 11 11.49 -0.11 13.60
N PRO A 12 10.70 0.39 14.57
CA PRO A 12 9.23 0.26 14.54
C PRO A 12 8.58 0.75 13.24
N ALA A 13 9.19 1.68 12.51
CA ALA A 13 8.75 2.11 11.18
C ALA A 13 8.68 0.96 10.15
N HIS A 14 9.59 -0.02 10.19
CA HIS A 14 9.52 -1.19 9.31
C HIS A 14 8.30 -2.08 9.61
N HIS A 15 8.00 -2.34 10.88
CA HIS A 15 6.80 -3.08 11.25
C HIS A 15 5.53 -2.38 10.78
N ARG A 16 5.51 -1.05 10.82
CA ARG A 16 4.39 -0.26 10.28
C ARG A 16 4.28 -0.34 8.76
N LEU A 17 5.39 -0.41 8.02
CA LEU A 17 5.35 -0.64 6.57
C LEU A 17 4.85 -2.03 6.21
N GLU A 18 5.23 -3.06 6.95
CA GLU A 18 4.72 -4.42 6.74
C GLU A 18 3.21 -4.50 7.03
N ALA A 19 2.74 -3.84 8.09
CA ALA A 19 1.31 -3.72 8.39
C ALA A 19 0.55 -2.96 7.29
N LEU A 20 1.12 -1.85 6.79
CA LEU A 20 0.57 -1.11 5.66
C LEU A 20 0.46 -2.00 4.41
N ARG A 21 1.51 -2.78 4.11
CA ARG A 21 1.50 -3.71 2.97
C ARG A 21 0.38 -4.74 3.11
N ALA A 22 0.24 -5.34 4.29
CA ALA A 22 -0.81 -6.32 4.55
C ALA A 22 -2.23 -5.73 4.40
N ALA A 23 -2.47 -4.52 4.92
CA ALA A 23 -3.75 -3.84 4.80
C ALA A 23 -4.10 -3.50 3.34
N VAL A 24 -3.10 -3.05 2.56
CA VAL A 24 -3.26 -2.82 1.12
C VAL A 24 -3.60 -4.12 0.39
N GLU A 25 -2.88 -5.21 0.65
CA GLU A 25 -3.13 -6.52 0.04
C GLU A 25 -4.50 -7.10 0.40
N ALA A 26 -4.98 -6.84 1.63
CA ALA A 26 -6.32 -7.22 2.08
C ALA A 26 -7.44 -6.34 1.50
N GLY A 27 -7.12 -5.22 0.85
CA GLY A 27 -8.09 -4.24 0.37
C GLY A 27 -8.76 -3.43 1.50
N ASP A 28 -8.23 -3.49 2.72
CA ASP A 28 -8.71 -2.68 3.85
C ASP A 28 -8.06 -1.29 3.79
N TYR A 29 -8.68 -0.41 3.02
CA TYR A 29 -8.17 0.93 2.77
C TYR A 29 -8.25 1.84 4.01
N ALA A 30 -9.16 1.55 4.95
CA ALA A 30 -9.25 2.31 6.19
C ALA A 30 -8.06 1.97 7.09
N GLU A 31 -7.77 0.69 7.25
CA GLU A 31 -6.60 0.21 8.01
C GLU A 31 -5.28 0.62 7.34
N ALA A 32 -5.20 0.58 6.01
CA ALA A 32 -4.04 1.08 5.27
C ALA A 32 -3.81 2.58 5.55
N GLY A 33 -4.87 3.38 5.60
CA GLY A 33 -4.79 4.79 5.98
C GLY A 33 -4.25 5.00 7.39
N ALA A 34 -4.72 4.21 8.36
CA ALA A 34 -4.25 4.26 9.74
C ALA A 34 -2.77 3.84 9.87
N CYS A 35 -2.37 2.76 9.18
CA CYS A 35 -1.00 2.29 9.13
C CYS A 35 -0.04 3.34 8.53
N MET A 36 -0.46 4.01 7.46
CA MET A 36 0.34 5.07 6.82
C MET A 36 0.58 6.25 7.76
N GLN A 37 -0.45 6.70 8.48
CA GLN A 37 -0.31 7.79 9.46
C GLN A 37 0.58 7.41 10.65
N ALA A 38 0.48 6.16 11.12
CA ALA A 38 1.32 5.64 12.19
C ALA A 38 2.79 5.51 11.74
N TYR A 39 3.02 5.05 10.51
CA TYR A 39 4.35 5.00 9.89
C TYR A 39 4.98 6.39 9.79
N ASP A 40 4.26 7.36 9.22
CA ASP A 40 4.75 8.73 9.04
C ASP A 40 5.13 9.39 10.38
N ARG A 41 4.33 9.16 11.43
CA ARG A 41 4.62 9.66 12.78
C ARG A 41 5.91 9.03 13.32
N CYS A 42 5.99 7.70 13.26
CA CYS A 42 7.15 6.95 13.75
C CYS A 42 8.43 7.35 13.02
N LEU A 43 8.37 7.52 11.69
CA LEU A 43 9.52 7.93 10.90
C LEU A 43 10.01 9.33 11.28
N ARG A 44 9.10 10.29 11.49
CA ARG A 44 9.49 11.64 11.92
C ARG A 44 10.12 11.64 13.31
N GLU A 45 9.52 10.91 14.25
CA GLU A 45 10.05 10.79 15.62
C GLU A 45 11.47 10.21 15.61
N ALA A 46 11.69 9.16 14.84
CA ALA A 46 13.00 8.51 14.71
C ALA A 46 14.06 9.38 14.05
N VAL A 47 13.69 10.13 13.00
CA VAL A 47 14.59 11.09 12.34
C VAL A 47 14.96 12.23 13.29
N ILE A 48 14.01 12.75 14.07
CA ILE A 48 14.28 13.81 15.05
C ILE A 48 15.18 13.30 16.18
N ALA A 49 14.95 12.07 16.64
CA ALA A 49 15.75 11.43 17.68
C ALA A 49 17.16 11.01 17.20
N GLY A 50 17.42 11.04 15.89
CA GLY A 50 18.69 10.59 15.32
C GLY A 50 18.88 9.07 15.41
N GLU A 51 17.79 8.31 15.52
CA GLU A 51 17.79 6.86 15.68
C GLU A 51 17.98 6.10 14.35
N LEU A 52 17.88 6.82 13.23
CA LEU A 52 18.01 6.28 11.90
C LEU A 52 19.19 6.91 11.17
N ASP A 53 20.05 6.08 10.60
CA ASP A 53 21.07 6.53 9.66
C ASP A 53 20.48 6.73 8.25
N ARG A 54 21.32 7.26 7.36
CA ARG A 54 20.93 7.56 5.98
C ARG A 54 20.52 6.31 5.19
N GLU A 55 21.20 5.18 5.39
CA GLU A 55 20.95 3.94 4.66
C GLU A 55 19.61 3.31 5.09
N GLN A 56 19.32 3.35 6.39
CA GLN A 56 18.04 2.92 6.95
C GLN A 56 16.88 3.78 6.43
N ILE A 57 17.06 5.11 6.36
CA ILE A 57 16.06 6.01 5.77
C ILE A 57 15.84 5.70 4.28
N GLU A 58 16.91 5.49 3.51
CA GLU A 58 16.80 5.15 2.08
C GLU A 58 16.05 3.83 1.87
N THR A 59 16.33 2.82 2.69
CA THR A 59 15.63 1.53 2.68
C THR A 59 14.14 1.68 2.97
N LEU A 60 13.79 2.46 4.00
CA LEU A 60 12.40 2.74 4.36
C LEU A 60 11.64 3.47 3.24
N LEU A 61 12.29 4.45 2.60
CA LEU A 61 11.72 5.18 1.47
C LEU A 61 11.51 4.29 0.24
N GLU A 62 12.43 3.38 -0.04
CA GLU A 62 12.29 2.43 -1.15
C GLU A 62 11.12 1.47 -0.91
N ALA A 63 11.01 0.92 0.31
CA ALA A 63 9.88 0.07 0.70
C ALA A 63 8.54 0.81 0.59
N GLN A 64 8.46 2.05 1.10
CA GLN A 64 7.27 2.90 0.96
C GLN A 64 6.89 3.14 -0.51
N ARG A 65 7.86 3.46 -1.37
CA ARG A 65 7.63 3.64 -2.82
C ARG A 65 7.09 2.37 -3.47
N GLY A 66 7.59 1.20 -3.07
CA GLY A 66 7.09 -0.09 -3.54
C GLY A 66 5.62 -0.30 -3.19
N ILE A 67 5.23 0.00 -1.96
CA ILE A 67 3.84 -0.11 -1.49
C ILE A 67 2.92 0.85 -2.24
N LEU A 68 3.33 2.12 -2.42
CA LEU A 68 2.55 3.12 -3.15
C LEU A 68 2.31 2.71 -4.61
N LYS A 69 3.31 2.13 -5.28
CA LYS A 69 3.14 1.59 -6.65
C LYS A 69 2.09 0.47 -6.70
N ARG A 70 2.09 -0.44 -5.72
CA ARG A 70 1.08 -1.51 -5.63
C ARG A 70 -0.32 -0.93 -5.41
N PHE A 71 -0.44 0.06 -4.54
CA PHE A 71 -1.71 0.73 -4.28
C PHE A 71 -2.30 1.38 -5.54
N VAL A 72 -1.47 2.09 -6.32
CA VAL A 72 -1.87 2.68 -7.60
C VAL A 72 -2.35 1.60 -8.57
N ALA A 73 -1.60 0.51 -8.71
CA ALA A 73 -1.99 -0.60 -9.59
C ALA A 73 -3.34 -1.23 -9.18
N MET A 74 -3.58 -1.39 -7.88
CA MET A 74 -4.86 -1.91 -7.36
C MET A 74 -6.02 -0.95 -7.64
N ARG A 75 -5.82 0.36 -7.42
CA ARG A 75 -6.81 1.39 -7.76
C ARG A 75 -7.16 1.36 -9.24
N ASP A 76 -6.14 1.28 -10.10
CA ASP A 76 -6.33 1.30 -11.54
C ASP A 76 -7.09 0.06 -12.01
N LYS A 77 -6.76 -1.11 -11.46
CA LYS A 77 -7.53 -2.36 -11.67
C LYS A 77 -8.99 -2.23 -11.24
N ALA A 78 -9.26 -1.70 -10.05
CA ALA A 78 -10.62 -1.49 -9.57
C ALA A 78 -11.41 -0.52 -10.47
N ALA A 79 -10.74 0.50 -11.02
CA ALA A 79 -11.35 1.43 -11.97
C ALA A 79 -11.69 0.75 -13.31
N ASP A 80 -10.84 -0.16 -13.79
CA ASP A 80 -11.12 -1.01 -14.95
C ASP A 80 -12.32 -1.92 -14.73
N ASP A 81 -12.37 -2.61 -13.59
CA ASP A 81 -13.46 -3.50 -13.23
C ASP A 81 -14.81 -2.75 -13.18
N LEU A 82 -14.83 -1.54 -12.58
CA LEU A 82 -16.01 -0.68 -12.56
C LEU A 82 -16.44 -0.21 -13.95
N ARG A 83 -15.50 0.07 -14.86
CA ARG A 83 -15.81 0.39 -16.26
C ARG A 83 -16.47 -0.80 -16.95
N GLY A 84 -15.94 -2.00 -16.77
CA GLY A 84 -16.50 -3.24 -17.31
C GLY A 84 -17.93 -3.48 -16.82
N LEU A 85 -18.18 -3.36 -15.51
CA LEU A 85 -19.51 -3.52 -14.92
C LEU A 85 -20.53 -2.52 -15.47
N ARG A 86 -20.13 -1.25 -15.65
CA ARG A 86 -20.99 -0.21 -16.24
C ARG A 86 -21.33 -0.50 -17.70
N GLN A 87 -20.37 -0.99 -18.48
CA GLN A 87 -20.59 -1.35 -19.89
C GLN A 87 -21.52 -2.58 -19.99
N GLY A 88 -21.29 -3.61 -19.17
CA GLY A 88 -22.15 -4.79 -19.11
C GLY A 88 -23.59 -4.46 -18.67
N GLY A 89 -23.75 -3.60 -17.67
CA GLY A 89 -25.06 -3.14 -17.21
C GLY A 89 -25.81 -2.31 -18.28
N ARG A 90 -25.10 -1.53 -19.10
CA ARG A 90 -25.69 -0.81 -20.24
C ARG A 90 -26.13 -1.78 -21.35
N ALA A 91 -25.32 -2.80 -21.65
CA ALA A 91 -25.68 -3.82 -22.64
C ALA A 91 -26.89 -4.65 -22.20
N ALA A 92 -26.95 -5.07 -20.93
CA ALA A 92 -28.09 -5.79 -20.37
C ALA A 92 -29.39 -4.98 -20.43
N ARG A 93 -29.33 -3.67 -20.13
CA ARG A 93 -30.49 -2.77 -20.26
C ARG A 93 -30.91 -2.56 -21.73
N ALA A 94 -29.96 -2.50 -22.65
CA ALA A 94 -30.28 -2.39 -24.08
C ALA A 94 -31.02 -3.62 -24.60
N TYR A 95 -30.63 -4.83 -24.19
CA TYR A 95 -31.33 -6.07 -24.54
C TYR A 95 -32.75 -6.13 -23.94
N LEU A 96 -32.95 -5.64 -22.72
CA LEU A 96 -34.26 -5.59 -22.07
C LEU A 96 -35.22 -4.53 -22.65
N GLN A 97 -34.70 -3.48 -23.31
CA GLN A 97 -35.54 -2.46 -23.97
C GLN A 97 -35.78 -2.73 -25.46
N ALA A 98 -35.02 -3.64 -26.07
CA ALA A 98 -35.16 -4.03 -27.46
C ALA A 98 -36.07 -5.27 -27.68
N GLY A 99 -36.60 -5.86 -26.60
CA GLY A 99 -37.63 -6.91 -26.63
C GLY A 99 -38.97 -6.36 -26.15
#